data_AF-A0AAC9A1A8-F1
#
_entry.id   AF-A0AAC9A1A8-F1
#
_cell.length_a   1.000
_cell.length_b   1.000
_cell.length_c   1.000
_cell.angle_alpha   90.00
_cell.angle_beta   90.00
_cell.angle_gamma   90.00
#
_symmetry.space_group_name_H-M   'P 1'
#
loop_
_entity.id
_entity.type
_entity.pdbx_description
1 polymer ?
#
loop_
_entity_poly.entity_id
_entity_poly.type
_entity_poly.pdbx_seq_one_letter_code
_entity_poly.pdbx_strand_id
1 'polypeptide(L)'
;MRNLKIITTDEFLEKYDNNNLTDEDLEAIYFQKTFKNTNNSYWEEAENGEYYIIFKIVINNFLERYFIKTYYEMGPIFEMKYK
;
A
#
# COMPACT_ATOMS: atom_id res chain seq x y z
N MET A 1 -11.27 3.98 -19.61
CA MET A 1 -10.57 3.70 -18.34
C MET A 1 -9.09 3.92 -18.58
N ARG A 2 -8.41 4.74 -17.77
CA ARG A 2 -6.93 4.74 -17.76
C ARG A 2 -6.48 3.34 -17.36
N ASN A 3 -5.51 2.76 -18.09
CA ASN A 3 -4.82 1.57 -17.62
C ASN A 3 -3.91 2.01 -16.48
N LEU A 4 -4.43 1.95 -15.25
CA LEU A 4 -3.65 2.24 -14.06
C LEU A 4 -2.63 1.12 -13.87
N LYS A 5 -1.39 1.51 -13.56
CA LYS A 5 -0.31 0.60 -13.21
C LYS A 5 -0.77 -0.34 -12.09
N ILE A 6 -0.48 -1.63 -12.20
CA ILE A 6 -0.69 -2.59 -11.10
C ILE A 6 0.62 -2.69 -10.32
N ILE A 7 0.61 -2.27 -9.06
CA ILE A 7 1.76 -2.36 -8.17
C ILE A 7 1.69 -3.67 -7.35
N THR A 8 2.81 -4.38 -7.24
CA THR A 8 2.90 -5.57 -6.39
C THR A 8 3.21 -5.19 -4.94
N THR A 9 2.92 -6.09 -4.00
CA THR A 9 3.30 -5.89 -2.59
C THR A 9 4.82 -5.73 -2.42
N ASP A 10 5.62 -6.53 -3.12
CA ASP A 10 7.09 -6.43 -3.06
C ASP A 10 7.60 -5.10 -3.66
N GLU A 11 7.06 -4.67 -4.82
CA GLU A 11 7.44 -3.39 -5.45
C GLU A 11 7.08 -2.21 -4.56
N PHE A 12 5.89 -2.24 -3.94
CA PHE A 12 5.47 -1.19 -3.01
C PHE A 12 6.43 -1.09 -1.82
N LEU A 13 6.76 -2.20 -1.18
CA LEU A 13 7.66 -2.22 -0.02
C LEU A 13 9.05 -1.70 -0.38
N GLU A 14 9.63 -2.16 -1.48
CA GLU A 14 10.94 -1.72 -1.95
C GLU A 14 10.96 -0.20 -2.19
N LYS A 15 9.95 0.32 -2.89
CA LYS A 15 9.86 1.76 -3.14
C LYS A 15 9.58 2.57 -1.89
N TYR A 16 8.71 2.07 -1.01
CA TYR A 16 8.38 2.72 0.25
C TYR A 16 9.62 2.87 1.13
N ASP A 17 10.37 1.78 1.33
CA ASP A 17 11.56 1.75 2.20
C ASP A 17 12.69 2.63 1.66
N ASN A 18 12.76 2.81 0.34
CA ASN A 18 13.73 3.68 -0.32
C ASN A 18 13.22 5.12 -0.55
N ASN A 19 12.02 5.49 -0.07
CA ASN A 19 11.37 6.78 -0.34
C ASN A 19 11.25 7.13 -1.85
N ASN A 20 10.99 6.13 -2.70
CA ASN A 20 11.00 6.20 -4.16
C ASN A 20 9.62 5.96 -4.79
N LEU A 21 8.52 6.13 -4.05
CA LEU A 21 7.17 6.10 -4.62
C LEU A 21 6.96 7.31 -5.53
N THR A 22 6.60 7.07 -6.78
CA THR A 22 6.31 8.13 -7.76
C THR A 22 4.85 8.58 -7.67
N ASP A 23 4.53 9.73 -8.27
CA ASP A 23 3.14 10.19 -8.39
C ASP A 23 2.24 9.17 -9.10
N GLU A 24 2.78 8.43 -10.08
CA GLU A 24 2.05 7.35 -10.76
C GLU A 24 1.79 6.15 -9.83
N ASP A 25 2.74 5.82 -8.95
CA ASP A 25 2.52 4.77 -7.94
C ASP A 25 1.43 5.21 -6.95
N LEU A 26 1.46 6.47 -6.50
CA LEU A 26 0.46 7.02 -5.59
C LEU A 26 -0.92 7.12 -6.24
N GLU A 27 -1.00 7.52 -7.51
CA GLU A 27 -2.24 7.50 -8.32
C GLU A 27 -2.79 6.08 -8.43
N ALA A 28 -1.94 5.09 -8.74
CA ALA A 28 -2.34 3.70 -8.82
C ALA A 28 -2.90 3.18 -7.49
N ILE A 29 -2.19 3.40 -6.38
CA ILE A 29 -2.63 2.95 -5.04
C ILE A 29 -3.94 3.63 -4.64
N TYR A 30 -4.07 4.93 -4.91
CA TYR A 30 -5.27 5.71 -4.61
C TYR A 30 -6.51 5.14 -5.30
N PHE A 31 -6.42 4.83 -6.59
CA PHE A 31 -7.55 4.34 -7.37
C PHE A 31 -7.81 2.84 -7.23
N GLN A 32 -6.75 2.02 -7.15
CA GLN A 32 -6.89 0.56 -7.06
C GLN A 32 -7.29 0.11 -5.67
N LYS A 33 -6.86 0.82 -4.62
CA LYS A 33 -7.09 0.47 -3.21
C LYS A 33 -6.66 -0.97 -2.85
N THR A 34 -5.77 -1.56 -3.63
CA THR A 34 -5.27 -2.92 -3.45
C THR A 34 -3.91 -3.07 -4.12
N PHE A 35 -3.22 -4.18 -3.82
CA PHE A 35 -1.93 -4.54 -4.37
C PHE A 35 -2.00 -5.93 -4.97
N LYS A 36 -1.17 -6.20 -5.97
CA LYS A 36 -1.00 -7.56 -6.46
C LYS A 36 -0.07 -8.34 -5.51
N ASN A 37 -0.60 -9.41 -4.92
CA ASN A 37 0.18 -10.31 -4.08
C ASN A 37 1.32 -10.99 -4.87
N THR A 38 2.41 -11.32 -4.17
CA THR A 38 3.52 -12.12 -4.69
C THR A 38 3.63 -13.43 -3.90
N ASN A 39 4.62 -14.27 -4.24
CA ASN A 39 4.90 -15.47 -3.47
C ASN A 39 5.48 -15.15 -2.07
N ASN A 40 6.08 -13.97 -1.91
CA ASN A 40 6.78 -13.57 -0.69
C ASN A 40 5.91 -12.72 0.22
N SER A 41 4.93 -12.02 -0.34
CA SER A 41 4.10 -11.13 0.45
C SER A 41 2.68 -11.02 -0.10
N TYR A 42 1.75 -10.73 0.81
CA TYR A 42 0.35 -10.48 0.44
C TYR A 42 -0.22 -9.31 1.22
N TRP A 43 -1.21 -8.66 0.61
CA TRP A 43 -1.93 -7.52 1.16
C TRP A 43 -3.25 -7.96 1.78
N GLU A 44 -3.59 -7.37 2.93
CA GLU A 44 -4.91 -7.52 3.57
C GLU A 44 -5.44 -6.15 4.02
N GLU A 45 -6.72 -5.92 3.80
CA GLU A 45 -7.45 -4.81 4.42
C GLU A 45 -7.59 -5.09 5.92
N ALA A 46 -7.13 -4.15 6.76
CA ALA A 46 -7.32 -4.22 8.20
C ALA A 46 -8.54 -3.39 8.64
N GLU A 47 -8.75 -2.23 8.00
CA GLU A 47 -9.89 -1.35 8.24
C GLU A 47 -10.14 -0.44 7.03
N ASN A 48 -11.40 -0.19 6.69
CA ASN A 48 -11.79 0.71 5.61
C ASN A 48 -12.78 1.74 6.14
N GLY A 49 -12.25 2.90 6.48
CA GLY A 49 -13.03 4.05 6.94
C GLY A 49 -13.55 4.88 5.77
N GLU A 50 -14.40 5.86 6.07
CA GLU A 50 -14.97 6.77 5.07
C GLU A 50 -13.88 7.55 4.32
N TYR A 51 -12.80 7.90 5.01
CA TYR A 51 -11.74 8.79 4.50
C TYR A 51 -10.35 8.18 4.54
N TYR A 52 -10.22 6.91 4.89
CA TYR A 52 -8.93 6.23 4.95
C TYR A 52 -9.08 4.71 4.80
N ILE A 53 -7.95 4.08 4.49
CA ILE A 53 -7.76 2.63 4.60
C ILE A 53 -6.55 2.36 5.46
N ILE A 54 -6.72 1.45 6.41
CA ILE A 54 -5.62 0.78 7.09
C ILE A 54 -5.49 -0.59 6.44
N PHE A 55 -4.29 -0.89 5.98
CA PHE A 55 -3.99 -2.19 5.42
C PHE A 55 -2.69 -2.72 6.00
N LYS A 56 -2.50 -4.04 5.91
CA LYS A 56 -1.23 -4.65 6.24
C LYS A 56 -0.67 -5.39 5.04
N ILE A 57 0.66 -5.44 4.98
CA ILE A 57 1.39 -6.35 4.10
C ILE A 57 2.08 -7.38 4.98
N VAL A 58 1.75 -8.64 4.74
CA VAL A 58 2.36 -9.78 5.44
C VAL A 58 3.48 -10.32 4.56
N ILE A 59 4.70 -10.33 5.10
CA ILE A 59 5.92 -10.76 4.43
C ILE A 59 6.33 -12.12 4.99
N ASN A 60 6.58 -13.07 4.10
CA ASN A 60 6.95 -14.46 4.38
C ASN A 60 6.02 -15.15 5.38
N ASN A 61 4.73 -14.78 5.43
CA ASN A 61 3.71 -15.29 6.35
C ASN A 61 3.97 -15.05 7.85
N PHE A 62 4.90 -14.16 8.24
CA PHE A 62 5.17 -13.90 9.67
C PHE A 62 5.37 -12.42 10.02
N LEU A 63 5.91 -11.61 9.11
CA LEU A 63 6.19 -10.20 9.39
C LEU A 63 5.06 -9.34 8.87
N GLU A 64 4.35 -8.66 9.76
CA GLU A 64 3.25 -7.78 9.41
C GLU A 64 3.68 -6.32 9.51
N ARG A 65 3.49 -5.57 8.42
CA ARG A 65 3.67 -4.11 8.39
C ARG A 65 2.34 -3.45 8.13
N TYR A 66 1.95 -2.51 9.00
CA TYR A 66 0.68 -1.80 8.92
C TYR A 66 0.86 -0.42 8.31
N PHE A 67 -0.05 -0.03 7.43
CA PHE A 67 -0.01 1.23 6.71
C PHE A 67 -1.37 1.92 6.75
N ILE A 68 -1.37 3.25 6.74
CA ILE A 68 -2.56 4.08 6.60
C ILE A 68 -2.45 4.98 5.37
N LYS A 69 -3.51 5.04 4.58
CA LYS A 69 -3.69 5.94 3.44
C LYS A 69 -5.02 6.68 3.58
N THR A 70 -5.01 8.01 3.48
CA THR A 70 -6.23 8.81 3.42
C THR A 70 -6.75 8.93 1.97
N TYR A 71 -8.06 9.00 1.79
CA TYR A 71 -8.72 9.11 0.47
C TYR A 71 -8.96 10.56 0.02
N TYR A 72 -8.62 11.56 0.83
CA TYR A 72 -8.82 12.96 0.43
C TYR A 72 -7.83 13.43 -0.65
N GLU A 73 -6.66 12.81 -0.72
CA GLU A 73 -5.59 13.22 -1.64
C GLU A 73 -4.87 11.98 -2.19
N MET A 74 -4.14 12.15 -3.30
CA MET A 74 -3.08 11.21 -3.71
C MET A 74 -1.88 11.21 -2.74
N GLY A 75 -1.99 11.94 -1.62
CA GLY A 75 -0.93 12.16 -0.65
C GLY A 75 -0.35 10.90 0.00
N PRO A 76 0.65 11.08 0.87
CA PRO A 76 1.56 10.03 1.32
C PRO A 76 0.87 8.88 2.05
N ILE A 77 1.55 7.73 2.04
CA ILE A 77 1.22 6.55 2.83
C ILE A 77 2.12 6.56 4.05
N PHE A 78 1.58 6.21 5.22
CA PHE A 78 2.36 6.16 6.45
C PHE A 78 2.38 4.76 7.03
N GLU A 79 3.56 4.28 7.41
CA GLU A 79 3.72 3.06 8.17
C GLU A 79 3.40 3.31 9.66
N MET A 80 2.49 2.51 10.21
CA MET A 80 2.12 2.56 11.62
C MET A 80 3.11 1.74 12.43
N LYS A 81 3.93 2.41 13.25
CA LYS A 81 4.87 1.76 14.18
C LYS A 81 4.36 1.92 15.60
N TYR A 82 4.05 0.81 16.26
CA TYR A 82 3.83 0.79 17.71
C TYR A 82 5.18 0.94 18.41
N LYS A 83 5.27 1.81 19.42
CA LYS A 83 6.49 2.04 20.23
C LYS A 83 6.38 1.33 21.56
#